data_AF-A0A9E7GHZ1-F1
#
_entry.id   AF-A0A9E7GHZ1-F1
#
_cell.length_a   1.000
_cell.length_b   1.000
_cell.length_c   1.000
_cell.angle_alpha   90.00
_cell.angle_beta   90.00
_cell.angle_gamma   90.00
#
_symmetry.space_group_name_H-M   'P 1'
#
loop_
_entity.id
_entity.type
_entity.pdbx_description
1 polymer ?
#
loop_
_entity_poly.entity_id
_entity_poly.type
_entity_poly.pdbx_seq_one_letter_code
_entity_poly.pdbx_strand_id
1 'polypeptide(L)'
;MSGSGVKKVAEVAAKATKSIDWDGMVKLLVSDEARKEFANLRRSFDEVNHQLQTKFSQEPEPIDWEYYRKGIGSHLVDMYKQAYESIEIPKYVDTVTPEYKPKFDALLVELKEAEKQSLVESARLEKEIVEVQEMKQKISTMTADEYFERHPELKQKFDDEIRNDYWGY
;
A
#
# COMPACT_ATOMS: atom_id res chain seq x y z
N MET A 1 29.36 8.30 23.32
CA MET A 1 28.54 9.15 22.42
C MET A 1 27.54 8.33 21.57
N SER A 2 26.99 7.21 22.07
CA SER A 2 26.17 6.27 21.25
C SER A 2 24.64 6.50 21.32
N GLY A 3 24.14 7.27 22.29
CA GLY A 3 22.68 7.41 22.54
C GLY A 3 21.92 8.37 21.60
N SER A 4 22.61 9.30 20.92
CA SER A 4 21.93 10.33 20.13
C SER A 4 21.41 9.83 18.77
N GLY A 5 22.03 8.77 18.21
CA GLY A 5 21.62 8.20 16.93
C GLY A 5 20.32 7.39 17.02
N VAL A 6 20.18 6.55 18.05
CA VAL A 6 18.99 5.70 18.26
C VAL A 6 17.76 6.55 18.59
N LYS A 7 17.93 7.58 19.43
CA LYS A 7 16.85 8.56 19.71
C LYS A 7 16.36 9.26 18.44
N LYS A 8 17.27 9.72 17.57
CA LYS A 8 16.88 10.36 16.29
C LYS A 8 16.13 9.41 15.36
N VAL A 9 16.57 8.15 15.23
CA VAL A 9 15.91 7.18 14.35
C VAL A 9 14.51 6.82 14.88
N ALA A 10 14.36 6.61 16.19
CA ALA A 10 13.07 6.36 16.81
C ALA A 10 12.13 7.57 16.72
N GLU A 11 12.64 8.80 16.86
CA GLU A 11 11.85 10.02 16.71
C GLU A 11 11.43 10.28 15.26
N VAL A 12 12.30 9.97 14.29
CA VAL A 12 12.00 10.05 12.85
C VAL A 12 10.98 8.99 12.44
N ALA A 13 11.10 7.76 12.94
CA ALA A 13 10.11 6.70 12.76
C ALA A 13 8.77 7.05 13.42
N ALA A 14 8.77 7.63 14.62
CA ALA A 14 7.57 8.11 15.30
C ALA A 14 6.88 9.27 14.56
N LYS A 15 7.65 10.17 13.93
CA LYS A 15 7.09 11.26 13.11
C LYS A 15 6.52 10.77 11.79
N ALA A 16 7.20 9.84 11.12
CA ALA A 16 6.72 9.23 9.88
C ALA A 16 5.45 8.39 10.09
N THR A 17 5.36 7.65 11.19
CA THR A 17 4.17 6.84 11.56
C THR A 17 2.94 7.70 11.87
N LYS A 18 3.09 8.84 12.55
CA LYS A 18 2.00 9.80 12.81
C LYS A 18 1.47 10.51 11.55
N SER A 19 2.20 10.50 10.45
CA SER A 19 1.79 11.15 9.19
C SER A 19 1.07 10.23 8.20
N ILE A 20 0.96 8.92 8.47
CA ILE A 20 0.30 8.00 7.54
C ILE A 20 -1.22 8.01 7.81
N ASP A 21 -1.97 8.52 6.85
CA ASP A 21 -3.44 8.45 6.85
C ASP A 21 -3.92 7.05 6.43
N TRP A 22 -3.90 6.12 7.38
CA TRP A 22 -4.39 4.75 7.17
C TRP A 22 -5.88 4.71 6.80
N ASP A 23 -6.68 5.61 7.35
CA ASP A 23 -8.14 5.60 7.16
C ASP A 23 -8.53 6.15 5.77
N GLY A 24 -7.75 7.10 5.23
CA GLY A 24 -7.85 7.55 3.84
C GLY A 24 -7.47 6.46 2.84
N MET A 25 -6.39 5.71 3.11
CA MET A 25 -5.93 4.63 2.24
C MET A 25 -6.93 3.46 2.17
N VAL A 26 -7.57 3.08 3.28
CA VAL A 26 -8.61 2.02 3.28
C VAL A 26 -9.78 2.36 2.35
N LYS A 27 -10.17 3.64 2.26
CA LYS A 27 -11.30 4.08 1.43
C LYS A 27 -11.02 3.97 -0.07
N LEU A 28 -9.74 4.01 -0.47
CA LEU A 28 -9.33 3.85 -1.86
C LEU A 28 -9.26 2.37 -2.28
N LEU A 29 -9.26 1.44 -1.31
CA LEU A 29 -9.24 0.01 -1.59
C LEU A 29 -10.67 -0.50 -1.86
N VAL A 30 -10.89 -0.91 -3.10
CA VAL A 30 -12.21 -1.39 -3.60
C VAL A 30 -12.37 -2.91 -3.43
N SER A 31 -11.26 -3.66 -3.42
CA SER A 31 -11.28 -5.13 -3.24
C SER A 31 -11.18 -5.53 -1.77
N ASP A 32 -11.99 -6.51 -1.36
CA ASP A 32 -11.97 -7.08 0.01
C ASP A 32 -10.64 -7.76 0.34
N GLU A 33 -9.98 -8.37 -0.65
CA GLU A 33 -8.67 -8.99 -0.48
C GLU A 33 -7.59 -7.92 -0.22
N ALA A 34 -7.65 -6.80 -0.95
CA ALA A 34 -6.75 -5.69 -0.75
C ALA A 34 -6.96 -5.02 0.63
N ARG A 35 -8.20 -4.92 1.10
CA ARG A 35 -8.50 -4.43 2.46
C ARG A 35 -7.95 -5.35 3.55
N LYS A 36 -8.03 -6.65 3.34
CA LYS A 36 -7.49 -7.65 4.28
C LYS A 36 -5.96 -7.57 4.37
N GLU A 37 -5.28 -7.53 3.23
CA GLU A 37 -3.82 -7.39 3.21
C GLU A 37 -3.36 -6.03 3.75
N PHE A 38 -4.11 -4.96 3.51
CA PHE A 38 -3.83 -3.65 4.09
C PHE A 38 -3.99 -3.62 5.61
N ALA A 39 -5.01 -4.32 6.15
CA ALA A 39 -5.18 -4.45 7.60
C ALA A 39 -4.03 -5.26 8.24
N ASN A 40 -3.56 -6.31 7.56
CA ASN A 40 -2.38 -7.06 7.97
C ASN A 40 -1.12 -6.18 7.98
N LEU A 41 -0.93 -5.35 6.94
CA LEU A 41 0.17 -4.40 6.85
C LEU A 41 0.14 -3.35 7.97
N ARG A 42 -1.03 -2.76 8.24
CA ARG A 42 -1.20 -1.79 9.34
C ARG A 42 -0.82 -2.43 10.67
N ARG A 43 -1.30 -3.66 10.92
CA ARG A 43 -1.00 -4.38 12.16
C ARG A 43 0.50 -4.68 12.31
N SER A 44 1.15 -5.20 11.27
CA SER A 44 2.58 -5.51 11.33
C SER A 44 3.42 -4.23 11.52
N PHE A 45 3.01 -3.14 10.89
CA PHE A 45 3.63 -1.83 11.06
C PHE A 45 3.48 -1.29 12.50
N ASP A 46 2.26 -1.34 13.05
CA ASP A 46 2.00 -0.92 14.43
C ASP A 46 2.76 -1.78 15.44
N GLU A 47 2.87 -3.09 15.19
CA GLU A 47 3.64 -4.01 16.03
C GLU A 47 5.14 -3.69 16.01
N VAL A 48 5.73 -3.49 14.83
CA VAL A 48 7.14 -3.12 14.70
C VAL A 48 7.40 -1.77 15.36
N ASN A 49 6.53 -0.78 15.13
CA ASN A 49 6.66 0.54 15.73
C ASN A 49 6.53 0.47 17.27
N HIS A 50 5.58 -0.31 17.78
CA HIS A 50 5.41 -0.52 19.21
C HIS A 50 6.63 -1.20 19.84
N GLN A 51 7.18 -2.23 19.21
CA GLN A 51 8.40 -2.89 19.67
C GLN A 51 9.59 -1.92 19.67
N LEU A 52 9.72 -1.09 18.64
CA LEU A 52 10.80 -0.12 18.53
C LEU A 52 10.71 0.94 19.64
N GLN A 53 9.52 1.47 19.90
CA GLN A 53 9.28 2.45 20.98
C GLN A 53 9.47 1.85 22.37
N THR A 54 8.95 0.66 22.62
CA THR A 54 8.91 0.09 23.98
C THR A 54 10.15 -0.68 24.37
N LYS A 55 10.79 -1.41 23.45
CA LYS A 55 11.91 -2.31 23.78
C LYS A 55 13.28 -1.76 23.38
N PHE A 56 13.35 -0.99 22.30
CA PHE A 56 14.62 -0.57 21.71
C PHE A 56 14.90 0.94 21.82
N SER A 57 13.90 1.75 22.18
CA SER A 57 14.05 3.19 22.40
C SER A 57 14.24 3.58 23.87
N GLN A 58 14.04 2.65 24.80
CA GLN A 58 14.41 2.86 26.20
C GLN A 58 15.94 2.83 26.30
N GLU A 59 16.55 3.92 26.76
CA GLU A 59 17.98 3.92 27.08
C GLU A 59 18.21 2.87 28.20
N PRO A 60 19.26 2.03 28.10
CA PRO A 60 19.61 1.11 29.17
C PRO A 60 19.76 1.91 30.47
N GLU A 61 19.15 1.44 31.56
CA GLU A 61 19.28 2.11 32.85
C GLU A 61 20.78 2.26 33.19
N PRO A 62 21.23 3.44 33.64
CA PRO A 62 22.62 3.66 34.01
C PRO A 62 23.04 2.66 35.09
N ILE A 63 24.03 1.83 34.78
CA ILE A 63 24.56 0.85 35.74
C ILE A 63 25.28 1.60 36.86
N ASP A 64 24.82 1.43 38.11
CA ASP A 64 25.49 1.97 39.29
C ASP A 64 26.70 1.11 39.68
N TRP A 65 27.82 1.37 39.01
CA TRP A 65 29.08 0.65 39.24
C TRP A 65 29.65 0.85 40.65
N GLU A 66 29.31 1.93 41.37
CA GLU A 66 29.82 2.18 42.72
C GLU A 66 29.09 1.33 43.76
N TYR A 67 27.78 1.13 43.60
CA TYR A 67 27.00 0.22 44.44
C TYR A 67 27.55 -1.21 44.36
N TYR A 68 27.82 -1.71 43.15
CA TYR A 68 28.36 -3.06 42.96
C TYR A 68 29.81 -3.20 43.43
N ARG A 69 30.63 -2.15 43.34
CA ARG A 69 32.01 -2.15 43.90
C ARG A 69 32.03 -2.42 45.41
N LYS A 70 31.05 -1.92 46.16
CA LYS A 70 30.96 -2.10 47.62
C LYS A 70 30.57 -3.53 48.02
N GLY A 71 29.78 -4.23 47.21
CA GLY A 71 29.26 -5.57 47.56
C GLY A 71 30.12 -6.74 47.08
N ILE A 72 30.72 -6.63 45.89
CA ILE A 72 31.31 -7.79 45.18
C ILE A 72 32.84 -7.63 45.01
N GLY A 73 33.38 -6.44 45.26
CA GLY A 73 34.80 -6.11 45.13
C GLY A 73 35.14 -5.43 43.81
N SER A 74 36.15 -4.54 43.82
CA SER A 74 36.44 -3.63 42.70
C SER A 74 36.89 -4.35 41.43
N HIS A 75 37.68 -5.42 41.57
CA HIS A 75 38.33 -6.08 40.43
C HIS A 75 37.33 -6.70 39.44
N LEU A 76 36.29 -7.36 39.97
CA LEU A 76 35.27 -7.99 39.12
C LEU A 76 34.41 -6.93 38.43
N VAL A 77 34.04 -5.88 39.16
CA VAL A 77 33.22 -4.77 38.64
C VAL A 77 33.95 -3.96 37.59
N ASP A 78 35.26 -3.75 37.75
CA ASP A 78 36.11 -3.08 36.75
C ASP A 78 36.23 -3.90 35.45
N MET A 79 36.33 -5.24 35.55
CA MET A 79 36.37 -6.13 34.40
C MET A 79 35.04 -6.12 33.62
N TYR A 80 33.90 -6.13 34.32
CA TYR A 80 32.57 -6.02 33.68
C TYR A 80 32.31 -4.64 33.08
N LYS A 81 32.78 -3.57 33.72
CA LYS A 81 32.71 -2.21 33.17
C LYS A 81 33.49 -2.12 31.85
N GLN A 82 34.71 -2.66 31.82
CA GLN A 82 35.55 -2.65 30.63
C GLN A 82 34.96 -3.52 29.50
N ALA A 83 34.38 -4.68 29.85
CA ALA A 83 33.66 -5.52 28.89
C ALA A 83 32.43 -4.80 28.33
N TYR A 84 31.63 -4.14 29.18
CA TYR A 84 30.44 -3.38 28.76
C TYR A 84 30.77 -2.19 27.85
N GLU A 85 31.83 -1.45 28.15
CA GLU A 85 32.32 -0.34 27.32
C GLU A 85 32.93 -0.83 26.00
N SER A 86 33.46 -2.06 25.95
CA SER A 86 34.00 -2.66 24.72
C SER A 86 32.93 -3.20 23.76
N ILE A 87 31.67 -3.32 24.20
CA ILE A 87 30.58 -3.76 23.33
C ILE A 87 30.20 -2.61 22.40
N GLU A 88 30.74 -2.66 21.18
CA GLU A 88 30.30 -1.81 20.10
C GLU A 88 29.00 -2.36 19.52
N ILE A 89 27.90 -1.63 19.68
CA ILE A 89 26.62 -1.97 19.07
C ILE A 89 26.79 -1.84 17.55
N PRO A 90 26.64 -2.92 16.76
CA PRO A 90 26.73 -2.84 15.31
C PRO A 90 25.67 -1.88 14.80
N LYS A 91 26.08 -0.79 14.15
CA LYS A 91 25.14 0.08 13.45
C LYS A 91 24.56 -0.72 12.29
N TYR A 92 23.24 -0.86 12.26
CA TYR A 92 22.53 -1.48 11.15
C TYR A 92 22.94 -0.79 9.84
N VAL A 93 23.55 -1.56 8.93
CA VAL A 93 23.85 -1.10 7.57
C VAL A 93 22.62 -1.42 6.74
N ASP A 94 21.93 -0.37 6.30
CA ASP A 94 20.69 -0.48 5.56
C ASP A 94 20.94 -1.00 4.12
N THR A 95 20.86 -2.32 3.96
CA THR A 95 20.92 -3.01 2.66
C THR A 95 19.56 -3.11 1.97
N VAL A 96 18.48 -2.75 2.68
CA VAL A 96 17.09 -3.01 2.27
C VAL A 96 16.57 -1.85 1.42
N THR A 97 16.80 -0.60 1.82
CA THR A 97 16.37 0.58 1.05
C THR A 97 16.76 0.58 -0.45
N PRO A 98 17.97 0.16 -0.88
CA PRO A 98 18.32 0.10 -2.30
C PRO A 98 17.61 -1.02 -3.10
N GLU A 99 17.17 -2.11 -2.47
CA GLU A 99 16.42 -3.18 -3.16
C GLU A 99 14.97 -2.81 -3.46
N TYR A 100 14.33 -2.02 -2.59
CA TYR A 100 12.90 -1.69 -2.72
C TYR A 100 12.64 -0.47 -3.61
N LYS A 101 13.62 0.42 -3.79
CA LYS A 101 13.52 1.55 -4.73
C LYS A 101 13.14 1.13 -6.15
N PRO A 102 13.85 0.20 -6.82
CA PRO A 102 13.51 -0.18 -8.19
C PRO A 102 12.15 -0.87 -8.30
N LYS A 103 11.73 -1.63 -7.27
CA LYS A 103 10.40 -2.25 -7.22
C LYS A 103 9.29 -1.20 -7.09
N PHE A 104 9.52 -0.18 -6.27
CA PHE A 104 8.59 0.94 -6.12
C PHE A 104 8.50 1.79 -7.39
N ASP A 105 9.63 2.05 -8.03
CA ASP A 105 9.68 2.80 -9.29
C ASP A 105 8.95 2.05 -10.43
N ALA A 106 9.06 0.71 -10.48
CA ALA A 106 8.29 -0.10 -11.42
C ALA A 106 6.76 -0.01 -11.18
N LEU A 107 6.33 -0.09 -9.92
CA LEU A 107 4.92 0.07 -9.54
C LEU A 107 4.38 1.46 -9.89
N LEU A 108 5.21 2.51 -9.80
CA LEU A 108 4.82 3.86 -10.20
C LEU A 108 4.57 4.00 -11.71
N VAL A 109 5.29 3.25 -12.53
CA VAL A 109 5.06 3.23 -13.98
C VAL A 109 3.75 2.51 -14.29
N GLU A 110 3.52 1.34 -13.67
CA GLU A 110 2.28 0.57 -13.82
C GLU A 110 1.05 1.38 -13.38
N LEU A 111 1.14 2.09 -12.26
CA LEU A 111 0.06 2.97 -11.78
C LEU A 111 -0.27 4.08 -12.78
N LYS A 112 0.74 4.69 -13.42
CA LYS A 112 0.51 5.72 -14.45
C LYS A 112 -0.11 5.17 -15.72
N GLU A 113 0.19 3.92 -16.07
CA GLU A 113 -0.45 3.24 -17.21
C GLU A 113 -1.90 2.88 -16.89
N ALA A 114 -2.15 2.33 -15.70
CA ALA A 114 -3.50 2.03 -15.23
C ALA A 114 -4.37 3.30 -15.10
N GLU A 115 -3.82 4.42 -14.63
CA GLU A 115 -4.52 5.70 -14.58
C GLU A 115 -4.94 6.16 -15.98
N LYS A 116 -4.04 6.09 -16.97
CA LYS A 116 -4.36 6.44 -18.36
C LYS A 116 -5.44 5.55 -18.94
N GLN A 117 -5.36 4.24 -18.70
CA GLN A 117 -6.40 3.29 -19.14
C GLN A 117 -7.74 3.60 -18.48
N SER A 118 -7.74 3.86 -17.17
CA SER A 118 -8.95 4.22 -16.43
C SER A 118 -9.61 5.50 -16.95
N LEU A 119 -8.83 6.51 -17.35
CA LEU A 119 -9.35 7.75 -17.93
C LEU A 119 -9.95 7.54 -19.33
N VAL A 120 -9.35 6.68 -20.14
CA VAL A 120 -9.89 6.31 -21.45
C VAL A 120 -11.19 5.53 -21.28
N GLU A 121 -11.24 4.59 -20.35
CA GLU A 121 -12.44 3.81 -20.05
C GLU A 121 -13.56 4.67 -19.47
N SER A 122 -13.26 5.60 -18.56
CA SER A 122 -14.28 6.52 -18.04
C SER A 122 -14.86 7.40 -19.14
N ALA A 123 -14.03 7.92 -20.06
CA ALA A 123 -14.50 8.70 -21.19
C ALA A 123 -15.35 7.88 -22.18
N ARG A 124 -15.04 6.57 -22.34
CA ARG A 124 -15.88 5.64 -23.12
C ARG A 124 -17.23 5.41 -22.44
N LEU A 125 -17.22 5.12 -21.14
CA LEU A 125 -18.42 4.88 -20.34
C LEU A 125 -19.32 6.12 -20.28
N GLU A 126 -18.76 7.33 -20.19
CA GLU A 126 -19.55 8.57 -20.24
C GLU A 126 -20.29 8.73 -21.57
N LYS A 127 -19.63 8.43 -22.70
CA LYS A 127 -20.28 8.43 -24.02
C LYS A 127 -21.40 7.39 -24.09
N GLU A 128 -21.13 6.17 -23.62
CA GLU A 128 -22.11 5.10 -23.58
C GLU A 128 -23.31 5.45 -22.69
N ILE A 129 -23.10 6.10 -21.54
CA ILE A 129 -24.18 6.58 -20.67
C ILE A 129 -25.06 7.58 -21.41
N VAL A 130 -24.47 8.54 -22.13
CA VAL A 130 -25.23 9.52 -22.92
C VAL A 130 -26.02 8.82 -24.03
N GLU A 131 -25.39 7.91 -24.77
CA GLU A 131 -26.06 7.12 -25.81
C GLU A 131 -27.20 6.27 -25.25
N VAL A 132 -26.99 5.60 -24.12
CA VAL A 132 -28.02 4.79 -23.44
C VAL A 132 -29.16 5.66 -22.92
N GLN A 133 -28.87 6.86 -22.40
CA GLN A 133 -29.90 7.80 -21.97
C GLN A 133 -30.72 8.31 -23.17
N GLU A 134 -30.07 8.67 -24.28
CA GLU A 134 -30.76 9.06 -25.51
C GLU A 134 -31.60 7.92 -26.07
N MET A 135 -31.05 6.70 -26.11
CA MET A 135 -31.78 5.52 -26.53
C MET A 135 -32.95 5.26 -25.61
N LYS A 136 -32.82 5.34 -24.29
CA LYS A 136 -33.94 5.15 -23.35
C LYS A 136 -35.09 6.14 -23.61
N GLN A 137 -34.78 7.38 -23.98
CA GLN A 137 -35.81 8.38 -24.33
C GLN A 137 -36.44 8.04 -25.68
N LYS A 138 -35.61 7.70 -26.68
CA LYS A 138 -36.05 7.44 -28.05
C LYS A 138 -36.69 6.07 -28.23
N ILE A 139 -36.39 5.05 -27.42
CA ILE A 139 -36.86 3.66 -27.61
C ILE A 139 -38.38 3.55 -27.55
N SER A 140 -39.05 4.47 -26.87
CA SER A 140 -40.51 4.53 -26.83
C SER A 140 -41.14 5.06 -28.13
N THR A 141 -40.37 5.74 -28.96
CA THR A 141 -40.82 6.43 -30.19
C THR A 141 -40.03 6.06 -31.45
N MET A 142 -38.91 5.36 -31.32
CA MET A 142 -37.98 5.06 -32.41
C MET A 142 -38.49 3.86 -33.19
N THR A 143 -38.43 3.95 -34.52
CA THR A 143 -38.84 2.86 -35.40
C THR A 143 -37.76 1.78 -35.50
N ALA A 144 -38.14 0.55 -35.84
CA ALA A 144 -37.20 -0.56 -35.98
C ALA A 144 -36.09 -0.26 -37.01
N ASP A 145 -36.41 0.46 -38.07
CA ASP A 145 -35.45 0.86 -39.11
C ASP A 145 -34.40 1.84 -38.58
N GLU A 146 -34.81 2.84 -37.78
CA GLU A 146 -33.89 3.79 -37.12
C GLU A 146 -32.95 3.10 -36.10
N TYR A 147 -33.40 1.98 -35.49
CA TYR A 147 -32.57 1.16 -34.60
C TYR A 147 -31.53 0.35 -35.38
N PHE A 148 -31.91 -0.24 -36.52
CA PHE A 148 -31.01 -0.99 -37.38
C PHE A 148 -29.99 -0.10 -38.13
N GLU A 149 -30.31 1.16 -38.39
CA GLU A 149 -29.35 2.14 -38.91
C GLU A 149 -28.24 2.48 -37.92
N ARG A 150 -28.56 2.53 -36.61
CA ARG A 150 -27.57 2.75 -35.55
C ARG A 150 -26.76 1.51 -35.21
N HIS A 151 -27.33 0.32 -35.40
CA HIS A 151 -26.69 -0.97 -35.14
C HIS A 151 -26.72 -1.87 -36.39
N PRO A 152 -25.90 -1.58 -37.43
CA PRO A 152 -25.86 -2.36 -38.66
C PRO A 152 -25.39 -3.80 -38.42
N GLU A 153 -24.62 -4.02 -37.36
CA GLU A 153 -24.19 -5.34 -36.89
C GLU A 153 -25.36 -6.25 -36.44
N LEU A 154 -26.42 -5.67 -35.89
CA LEU A 154 -27.62 -6.42 -35.52
C LEU A 154 -28.40 -6.79 -36.77
N LYS A 155 -28.54 -5.86 -37.72
CA LYS A 155 -29.19 -6.13 -39.01
C LYS A 155 -28.50 -7.27 -39.77
N GLN A 156 -27.17 -7.24 -39.82
CA GLN A 156 -26.40 -8.30 -40.47
C GLN A 156 -26.56 -9.66 -39.77
N LYS A 157 -26.58 -9.69 -38.43
CA LYS A 157 -26.88 -10.92 -37.68
C LYS A 157 -28.28 -11.45 -37.97
N PHE A 158 -29.29 -10.59 -38.00
CA PHE A 158 -30.65 -10.98 -38.37
C PHE A 158 -30.70 -11.53 -39.80
N ASP A 159 -30.06 -10.87 -40.76
CA ASP A 159 -30.00 -11.31 -42.15
C ASP A 159 -29.27 -12.66 -42.29
N ASP A 160 -28.22 -12.88 -41.50
CA ASP A 160 -27.46 -14.13 -41.48
C ASP A 160 -28.24 -15.27 -40.77
N GLU A 161 -28.98 -14.98 -39.70
CA GLU A 161 -29.89 -15.95 -39.04
C GLU A 161 -31.04 -16.36 -39.97
N ILE A 162 -31.63 -15.41 -40.71
CA ILE A 162 -32.65 -15.68 -41.73
C ILE A 162 -32.07 -16.51 -42.88
N ARG A 163 -30.85 -16.17 -43.35
CA ARG A 163 -30.19 -16.92 -44.44
C ARG A 163 -29.85 -18.35 -44.05
N ASN A 164 -29.57 -18.59 -42.78
CA ASN A 164 -29.19 -19.89 -42.24
C ASN A 164 -30.37 -20.65 -41.60
N ASP A 165 -31.61 -20.19 -41.79
CA ASP A 165 -32.84 -20.79 -41.22
C ASP A 165 -32.82 -20.99 -39.70
N TYR A 166 -32.06 -20.16 -38.97
CA TYR A 166 -32.01 -20.19 -37.50
C TYR A 166 -33.15 -19.38 -36.89
N TRP A 167 -34.33 -20.00 -36.81
CA TRP A 167 -35.54 -19.39 -36.25
C TRP A 167 -35.75 -19.66 -34.74
N GLY A 168 -34.75 -20.23 -34.05
CA GLY A 168 -34.77 -20.43 -32.60
C GLY A 168 -35.57 -21.64 -32.11
N TYR A 169 -35.47 -22.79 -32.79
CA TYR A 169 -35.91 -24.08 -32.22
C TYR A 169 -34.97 -24.60 -31.14
#